data_AF-A0AAJ2A6C2-F1
#
_entry.id   AF-A0AAJ2A6C2-F1
#
_cell.length_a   1.000
_cell.length_b   1.000
_cell.length_c   1.000
_cell.angle_alpha   90.00
_cell.angle_beta   90.00
_cell.angle_gamma   90.00
#
_symmetry.space_group_name_H-M   'P 1'
#
loop_
_entity.id
_entity.type
_entity.pdbx_description
1 polymer ?
#
loop_
_entity_poly.entity_id
_entity_poly.type
_entity_poly.pdbx_seq_one_letter_code
_entity_poly.pdbx_strand_id
1 'polypeptide(L)'
;MIRDPYEIGTVTNPQWMDPEQKQCIRCTVTFPNHPMGITEPQVFFAMPTDVEAHGRALFARLVAGEFGPIASYVEDMEVIAAQAREQRDERLAATQWLVDRHRDEQDAGVPTTLDASTFK
;
A
#
# COMPACT_ATOMS: atom_id res chain seq x y z
N MET A 1 -15.52 -32.98 10.41
CA MET A 1 -14.35 -33.05 11.32
C MET A 1 -13.96 -31.62 11.62
N ILE A 2 -14.32 -31.11 12.80
CA ILE A 2 -13.93 -29.75 13.22
C ILE A 2 -12.44 -29.86 13.56
N ARG A 3 -11.57 -29.25 12.75
CA ARG A 3 -10.15 -29.14 13.10
C ARG A 3 -10.06 -28.13 14.24
N ASP A 4 -9.35 -28.47 15.30
CA ASP A 4 -9.08 -27.52 16.37
C ASP A 4 -8.40 -26.27 15.78
N PRO A 5 -8.76 -25.06 16.24
CA PRO A 5 -8.10 -23.85 15.78
C PRO A 5 -6.61 -23.92 16.12
N TYR A 6 -5.77 -23.37 15.25
CA TYR A 6 -4.34 -23.33 15.50
C TYR A 6 -4.07 -22.51 16.76
N GLU A 7 -3.26 -23.05 17.65
CA GLU A 7 -2.74 -22.37 18.82
C GLU A 7 -1.77 -21.29 18.34
N ILE A 8 -1.99 -20.05 18.79
CA ILE A 8 -1.11 -18.93 18.48
C ILE A 8 0.03 -18.94 19.50
N GLY A 9 1.24 -19.23 19.02
CA GLY A 9 2.47 -19.19 19.82
C GLY A 9 3.06 -17.79 19.93
N THR A 10 4.33 -17.66 19.58
CA THR A 10 5.03 -16.37 19.52
C THR A 10 4.53 -15.52 18.35
N VAL A 11 4.41 -14.21 18.57
CA VAL A 11 4.07 -13.22 17.52
C VAL A 11 5.06 -12.07 17.61
N THR A 12 5.66 -11.69 16.48
CA THR A 12 6.65 -10.61 16.39
C THR A 12 6.45 -9.77 15.13
N ASN A 13 7.08 -8.59 15.11
CA ASN A 13 7.09 -7.65 13.98
C ASN A 13 5.70 -7.30 13.40
N PRO A 14 4.68 -7.01 14.24
CA PRO A 14 3.37 -6.62 13.74
C PRO A 14 3.45 -5.28 13.02
N GLN A 15 2.89 -5.21 11.80
CA GLN A 15 2.83 -4.00 10.98
C GLN A 15 1.51 -3.93 10.22
N TRP A 16 0.88 -2.76 10.22
CA TRP A 16 -0.26 -2.49 9.36
C TRP A 16 0.12 -2.54 7.88
N MET A 17 -0.71 -3.19 7.09
CA MET A 17 -0.52 -3.32 5.64
C MET A 17 -1.48 -2.45 4.83
N ASP A 18 -2.35 -1.71 5.53
CA ASP A 18 -3.26 -0.74 4.93
C ASP A 18 -3.14 0.61 5.66
N PRO A 19 -3.24 1.74 4.93
CA PRO A 19 -3.10 3.08 5.51
C PRO A 19 -4.20 3.41 6.51
N GLU A 20 -5.38 2.79 6.39
CA GLU A 20 -6.51 3.00 7.30
C GLU A 20 -6.36 2.26 8.63
N GLN A 21 -5.40 1.33 8.73
CA GLN A 21 -5.15 0.49 9.91
C GLN A 21 -6.37 -0.31 10.37
N LYS A 22 -7.02 -1.01 9.43
CA LYS A 22 -8.28 -1.72 9.72
C LYS A 22 -8.35 -3.13 9.17
N GLN A 23 -7.62 -3.43 8.10
CA GLN A 23 -7.93 -4.62 7.30
C GLN A 23 -6.88 -5.71 7.45
N CYS A 24 -5.62 -5.35 7.60
CA CYS A 24 -4.55 -6.33 7.51
C CYS A 24 -3.34 -5.95 8.36
N ILE A 25 -2.90 -6.90 9.19
CA ILE A 25 -1.65 -6.81 9.94
C ILE A 25 -0.74 -7.94 9.48
N ARG A 26 0.43 -7.60 8.96
CA ARG A 26 1.51 -8.57 8.73
C ARG A 26 2.26 -8.77 10.03
N CYS A 27 2.47 -10.02 10.42
CA CYS A 27 3.34 -10.38 11.54
C CYS A 27 4.10 -11.66 11.24
N THR A 28 5.07 -11.98 12.09
CA THR A 28 5.70 -13.30 12.14
C THR A 28 5.10 -14.07 13.32
N VAL A 29 4.52 -15.24 13.07
CA VAL A 29 3.81 -16.05 14.08
C VAL A 29 4.25 -17.51 14.05
N THR A 30 4.24 -18.19 15.20
CA THR A 30 4.38 -19.65 15.30
C THR A 30 3.04 -20.30 15.64
N PHE A 31 2.80 -21.51 15.09
CA PHE A 31 1.62 -22.32 15.39
C PHE A 31 2.05 -23.68 15.95
N PRO A 32 2.16 -23.84 17.29
CA PRO A 32 2.73 -25.04 17.90
C PRO A 32 1.99 -26.35 17.57
N ASN A 33 0.67 -26.27 17.36
CA ASN A 33 -0.17 -27.42 17.02
C ASN A 33 -0.51 -27.50 15.51
N HIS A 34 0.32 -26.91 14.64
CA HIS A 34 0.05 -26.93 13.20
C HIS A 34 -0.12 -28.39 12.69
N PRO A 35 -1.17 -28.71 11.92
CA PRO A 35 -1.52 -30.09 11.57
C PRO A 35 -0.50 -30.79 10.66
N MET A 36 0.37 -30.03 10.01
CA MET A 36 1.50 -30.54 9.23
C MET A 36 2.83 -30.55 10.01
N GLY A 37 2.82 -30.25 11.30
CA GLY A 37 4.03 -30.17 12.14
C GLY A 37 4.92 -28.96 11.84
N ILE A 38 4.40 -27.94 11.14
CA ILE A 38 5.12 -26.71 10.81
C ILE A 38 5.04 -25.76 12.00
N THR A 39 6.08 -25.77 12.82
CA THR A 39 6.13 -24.96 14.06
C THR A 39 7.09 -23.79 13.96
N GLU A 40 7.82 -23.66 12.86
CA GLU A 40 8.73 -22.56 12.58
C GLU A 40 7.97 -21.24 12.41
N PRO A 41 8.61 -20.08 12.71
CA PRO A 41 7.98 -18.78 12.52
C PRO A 41 7.60 -18.53 11.05
N GLN A 42 6.34 -18.19 10.79
CA GLN A 42 5.79 -17.90 9.47
C GLN A 42 5.36 -16.45 9.36
N VAL A 43 5.55 -15.86 8.17
CA VAL A 43 4.89 -14.59 7.84
C VAL A 43 3.40 -14.88 7.65
N PHE A 44 2.56 -14.16 8.40
CA PHE A 44 1.12 -14.31 8.37
C PHE A 44 0.45 -12.95 8.25
N PHE A 45 -0.65 -12.91 7.51
CA PHE A 45 -1.48 -11.71 7.31
C PHE A 45 -2.77 -11.90 8.09
N ALA A 46 -2.80 -11.38 9.31
CA ALA A 46 -3.97 -11.44 10.16
C ALA A 46 -5.01 -10.43 9.66
N MET A 47 -6.24 -10.90 9.45
CA MET A 47 -7.37 -10.10 8.98
C MET A 47 -8.59 -10.34 9.86
N PRO A 48 -9.45 -9.31 10.10
CA PRO A 48 -10.69 -9.50 10.84
C PRO A 48 -11.69 -10.39 10.08
N THR A 49 -11.52 -10.49 8.76
CA THR A 49 -12.36 -11.27 7.85
C THR A 49 -11.69 -12.57 7.38
N ASP A 50 -10.64 -13.04 8.07
CA ASP A 50 -9.99 -14.30 7.74
C ASP A 50 -11.02 -15.44 7.70
N VAL A 51 -10.89 -16.36 6.75
CA VAL A 51 -11.79 -17.51 6.62
C VAL A 51 -11.59 -18.48 7.79
N GLU A 52 -10.36 -18.59 8.29
CA GLU A 52 -9.99 -19.43 9.41
C GLU A 52 -10.16 -18.69 10.75
N ALA A 53 -10.65 -19.41 11.77
CA ALA A 53 -10.93 -18.82 13.07
C ALA A 53 -9.66 -18.29 13.77
N HIS A 54 -8.51 -18.94 13.58
CA HIS A 54 -7.26 -18.54 14.21
C HIS A 54 -6.72 -17.22 13.65
N GLY A 55 -6.92 -16.93 12.36
CA GLY A 55 -6.53 -15.65 11.76
C GLY A 55 -7.33 -14.47 12.33
N ARG A 56 -8.65 -14.65 12.48
CA ARG A 56 -9.52 -13.65 13.14
C ARG A 56 -9.15 -13.45 14.60
N ALA A 57 -8.87 -14.53 15.33
CA ALA A 57 -8.44 -14.47 16.72
C ALA A 57 -7.10 -13.75 16.86
N LEU A 58 -6.11 -14.05 16.00
CA LEU A 58 -4.82 -13.39 15.97
C LEU A 58 -4.97 -11.88 15.73
N PHE A 59 -5.80 -11.48 14.75
CA PHE A 59 -6.08 -10.08 14.48
C PHE A 59 -6.66 -9.35 15.70
N ALA A 60 -7.66 -9.93 16.36
CA ALA A 60 -8.28 -9.34 17.55
C ALA A 60 -7.27 -9.14 18.68
N ARG A 61 -6.40 -10.14 18.92
CA ARG A 61 -5.35 -10.09 19.95
C ARG A 61 -4.26 -9.06 19.64
N LEU A 62 -3.87 -8.94 18.37
CA LEU A 62 -2.96 -7.90 17.90
C LEU A 62 -3.52 -6.49 18.14
N VAL A 63 -4.77 -6.24 17.73
CA VAL A 63 -5.45 -4.95 17.94
C VAL A 63 -5.66 -4.64 19.43
N ALA A 64 -5.89 -5.67 20.26
CA ALA A 64 -5.95 -5.52 21.71
C ALA A 64 -4.60 -5.21 22.36
N GLY A 65 -3.49 -5.26 21.60
CA GLY A 65 -2.15 -4.92 22.08
C GLY A 65 -1.44 -6.04 22.84
N GLU A 66 -1.92 -7.28 22.78
CA GLU A 66 -1.34 -8.41 23.52
C GLU A 66 0.12 -8.71 23.14
N PHE A 67 0.53 -8.31 21.94
CA PHE A 67 1.88 -8.56 21.39
C PHE A 67 2.70 -7.27 21.25
N GLY A 68 2.30 -6.20 21.95
CA GLY A 68 2.92 -4.89 21.85
C GLY A 68 2.36 -4.04 20.69
N PRO A 69 3.00 -2.90 20.41
CA PRO A 69 2.50 -1.95 19.41
C PRO A 69 2.63 -2.50 17.99
N ILE A 70 1.62 -2.22 17.17
CA ILE A 70 1.63 -2.51 15.73
C ILE A 70 2.32 -1.33 15.02
N ALA A 71 3.35 -1.62 14.23
CA ALA A 71 4.00 -0.60 13.41
C ALA A 71 3.05 -0.04 12.35
N SER A 72 3.17 1.26 12.05
CA SER A 72 2.37 1.92 11.03
C SER A 72 2.62 1.34 9.64
N TYR A 73 1.64 1.53 8.76
CA TYR A 73 1.81 1.28 7.33
C TYR A 73 2.94 2.12 6.74
N VAL A 74 3.72 1.51 5.86
CA VAL A 74 4.78 2.15 5.08
C VAL A 74 4.51 1.82 3.62
N GLU A 75 4.20 2.84 2.83
CA GLU A 75 4.00 2.68 1.39
C GLU A 75 5.33 2.38 0.70
N ASP A 76 5.29 1.51 -0.30
CA ASP A 76 6.47 1.13 -1.07
C ASP A 76 6.98 2.35 -1.88
N MET A 77 8.28 2.60 -1.82
CA MET A 77 8.93 3.70 -2.54
C MET A 77 8.70 3.64 -4.05
N GLU A 78 8.58 2.45 -4.65
CA GLU A 78 8.28 2.35 -6.09
C GLU A 78 6.84 2.75 -6.39
N VAL A 79 5.89 2.47 -5.49
CA VAL A 79 4.50 2.90 -5.63
C VAL A 79 4.42 4.43 -5.56
N ILE A 80 5.09 5.04 -4.57
CA ILE A 80 5.19 6.50 -4.44
C ILE A 80 5.82 7.10 -5.71
N ALA A 81 6.90 6.50 -6.21
CA ALA A 81 7.59 6.99 -7.39
C ALA A 81 6.72 6.88 -8.66
N ALA A 82 5.94 5.81 -8.79
CA ALA A 82 5.00 5.64 -9.90
C ALA A 82 3.89 6.70 -9.89
N GLN A 83 3.26 6.93 -8.73
CA GLN A 83 2.25 7.99 -8.56
C GLN A 83 2.81 9.38 -8.90
N ALA A 84 4.06 9.66 -8.49
CA ALA A 84 4.71 10.94 -8.80
C ALA A 84 4.95 11.12 -10.31
N ARG A 85 5.31 10.05 -11.03
CA ARG A 85 5.47 10.07 -12.49
C ARG A 85 4.13 10.30 -13.18
N GLU A 86 3.08 9.60 -12.75
CA GLU A 86 1.72 9.77 -13.27
C GLU A 86 1.24 11.21 -13.10
N GLN A 87 1.33 11.77 -11.88
CA GLN A 87 0.94 13.15 -11.62
C GLN A 87 1.73 14.16 -12.47
N ARG A 88 3.03 13.90 -12.68
CA ARG A 88 3.85 14.74 -13.56
C ARG A 88 3.34 14.67 -15.00
N ASP A 89 3.09 13.47 -15.50
CA ASP A 89 2.68 13.24 -16.88
C ASP A 89 1.28 13.85 -17.14
N GLU A 90 0.35 13.76 -16.18
CA GLU A 90 -0.93 14.46 -16.22
C GLU A 90 -0.77 15.98 -16.30
N ARG A 91 0.11 16.57 -15.49
CA ARG A 91 0.36 18.02 -15.51
C ARG A 91 0.98 18.46 -16.84
N LEU A 92 1.90 17.68 -17.39
CA LEU A 92 2.49 17.96 -18.70
C LEU A 92 1.40 17.89 -19.79
N ALA A 93 0.60 16.83 -19.81
CA ALA A 93 -0.50 16.66 -20.76
C ALA A 93 -1.52 17.81 -20.67
N ALA A 94 -1.86 18.26 -19.46
CA ALA A 94 -2.78 19.39 -19.24
C ALA A 94 -2.27 20.71 -19.83
N THR A 95 -0.96 20.87 -20.01
CA THR A 95 -0.33 22.07 -20.60
C THR A 95 0.05 21.91 -22.07
N GLN A 96 -0.04 20.70 -22.62
CA GLN A 96 0.44 20.38 -23.97
C GLN A 96 -0.24 21.23 -25.05
N TRP A 97 -1.52 21.55 -24.89
CA TRP A 97 -2.27 22.38 -25.83
C TRP A 97 -1.64 23.78 -26.06
N LEU A 98 -0.91 24.33 -25.08
CA LEU A 98 -0.21 25.62 -25.24
C LEU A 98 0.92 25.50 -26.26
N VAL A 99 1.64 24.38 -26.21
CA VAL A 99 2.74 24.07 -27.14
C VAL A 99 2.17 23.81 -28.53
N ASP A 100 1.09 23.02 -28.61
CA ASP A 100 0.47 22.67 -29.88
C ASP A 100 -0.09 23.92 -30.57
N ARG A 101 -0.83 24.77 -29.85
CA ARG A 101 -1.31 26.07 -30.37
C ARG A 101 -0.17 26.96 -30.85
N HIS A 102 0.94 27.03 -30.11
CA HIS A 102 2.08 27.85 -30.51
C HIS A 102 2.70 27.35 -31.84
N ARG A 103 2.78 26.03 -32.02
CA ARG A 103 3.22 25.42 -33.28
C ARG A 103 2.26 25.73 -34.42
N ASP A 104 0.94 25.61 -34.18
CA ASP A 104 -0.07 25.95 -35.18
C ASP A 104 0.02 27.42 -35.62
N GLU A 105 0.28 28.35 -34.69
CA GLU A 105 0.47 29.78 -34.98
C GLU A 105 1.72 30.01 -35.85
N GLN A 106 2.83 29.33 -35.54
CA GLN A 106 4.05 29.39 -36.33
C GLN A 106 3.84 28.84 -37.74
N ASP A 107 3.21 27.69 -37.88
CA ASP A 107 2.95 27.03 -39.16
C ASP A 107 1.98 27.85 -40.03
N ALA A 108 1.03 28.55 -39.42
CA ALA A 108 0.13 29.48 -40.10
C ALA A 108 0.81 30.82 -40.47
N GLY A 109 2.03 31.08 -40.01
CA GLY A 109 2.75 32.33 -40.24
C GLY A 109 2.11 33.55 -39.58
N VAL A 110 1.34 33.35 -38.51
CA VAL A 110 0.69 34.44 -37.75
C VAL A 110 1.56 34.83 -36.54
N PRO A 111 1.42 36.06 -36.01
CA PRO A 111 2.09 36.43 -34.77
C PRO A 111 1.68 35.49 -33.62
N THR A 112 2.67 34.96 -32.89
CA THR A 112 2.43 34.03 -31.78
C THR A 112 1.82 34.73 -30.57
N THR A 113 0.82 34.13 -29.94
CA THR A 113 0.11 34.70 -28.78
C THR A 113 0.95 34.62 -27.49
N LEU A 114 1.96 33.75 -27.45
CA LEU A 114 2.87 33.59 -26.33
C LEU A 114 4.28 34.03 -26.73
N ASP A 115 4.93 34.83 -25.88
CA ASP A 115 6.34 35.18 -25.98
C ASP A 115 7.05 35.07 -24.62
N ALA A 116 8.38 35.05 -24.64
CA ALA A 116 9.18 34.93 -23.44
C ALA A 116 9.05 36.13 -22.48
N SER A 117 8.66 37.31 -22.97
CA SER A 117 8.46 38.50 -22.14
C SER A 117 7.21 38.42 -21.26
N THR A 118 6.28 37.53 -21.61
CA THR A 118 5.02 37.28 -20.90
C THR A 118 5.22 36.46 -19.62
N PHE A 119 6.32 35.71 -19.49
CA PHE A 119 6.64 34.90 -18.32
C PHE A 119 7.78 35.56 -17.52
N LYS A 120 7.46 36.13 -16.36
CA LYS A 120 8.42 36.72 -15.41
C LYS A 120 8.59 35.85 -14.17
#